data_AF-A0A971TH94-F1
#
_entry.id   AF-A0A971TH94-F1
#
_cell.length_a   1.000
_cell.length_b   1.000
_cell.length_c   1.000
_cell.angle_alpha   90.00
_cell.angle_beta   90.00
_cell.angle_gamma   90.00
#
_symmetry.space_group_name_H-M   'P 1'
#
loop_
_entity.id
_entity.type
_entity.pdbx_description
1 polymer ?
#
loop_
_entity_poly.entity_id
_entity_poly.type
_entity_poly.pdbx_seq_one_letter_code
_entity_poly.pdbx_strand_id
1 'polypeptide(L)'
;MKKKLPTFKSANEETLFLESNSVADYWDTLEDGEQLELSPELTERIKKRSQLRMISLRLREDQIEAAKKIARDKDIPYQVLLRSWITQAIKIEESKHTSPSR
;
A
#
# COMPACT_ATOMS: atom_id res chain seq x y z
N MET A 1 -8.88 36.25 11.67
CA MET A 1 -8.42 37.27 10.71
C MET A 1 -7.43 36.59 9.78
N LYS A 2 -7.69 36.58 8.47
CA LYS A 2 -6.82 35.90 7.49
C LYS A 2 -5.49 36.67 7.39
N LYS A 3 -4.37 36.03 7.71
CA LYS A 3 -3.04 36.63 7.59
C LYS A 3 -2.55 36.44 6.14
N LYS A 4 -1.97 37.49 5.54
CA LYS A 4 -1.40 37.43 4.19
C LYS A 4 0.08 37.06 4.30
N LEU A 5 0.61 36.25 3.38
CA LEU A 5 2.05 35.99 3.32
C LEU A 5 2.80 37.31 3.07
N PRO A 6 3.85 37.62 3.86
CA PRO A 6 4.73 38.75 3.58
C PRO A 6 5.65 38.44 2.39
N THR A 7 6.10 39.48 1.68
CA THR A 7 7.13 39.36 0.64
C THR A 7 8.51 39.32 1.30
N PHE A 8 9.20 38.18 1.24
CA PHE A 8 10.56 38.05 1.78
C PHE A 8 11.58 38.68 0.84
N LYS A 9 12.52 39.44 1.39
CA LYS A 9 13.61 40.07 0.62
C LYS A 9 14.87 39.20 0.61
N SER A 10 14.97 38.21 1.49
CA SER A 10 16.11 37.31 1.65
C SER A 10 15.69 35.95 2.22
N ALA A 11 16.39 34.88 1.86
CA ALA A 11 16.17 33.53 2.39
C ALA A 11 16.32 33.43 3.93
N ASN A 12 17.15 34.31 4.54
CA ASN A 12 17.28 34.37 6.00
C ASN A 12 16.00 34.91 6.67
N GLU A 13 15.30 35.85 6.04
CA GLU A 13 14.05 36.42 6.54
C GLU A 13 12.91 35.40 6.48
N GLU A 14 12.88 34.60 5.41
CA GLU A 14 11.96 33.48 5.24
C GLU A 14 12.17 32.42 6.34
N THR A 15 13.41 32.02 6.60
CA THR A 15 13.72 31.01 7.62
C THR A 15 13.25 31.45 9.02
N LEU A 16 13.58 32.68 9.43
CA LEU A 16 13.14 33.24 10.71
C LEU A 16 11.60 33.32 10.81
N PHE A 17 10.93 33.60 9.69
CA PHE A 17 9.47 33.61 9.63
C PHE A 17 8.87 32.21 9.80
N LEU A 18 9.41 31.19 9.12
CA LEU A 18 8.96 29.80 9.24
C LEU A 18 9.22 29.22 10.64
N GLU A 19 10.30 29.63 11.31
CA GLU A 19 10.60 29.22 12.69
C GLU A 19 9.63 29.84 13.70
N SER A 20 9.19 31.07 13.43
CA SER A 20 8.36 31.85 14.36
C SER A 20 6.85 31.71 14.11
N ASN A 21 6.43 31.24 12.94
CA ASN A 21 5.02 31.21 12.52
C ASN A 21 4.58 29.81 12.07
N SER A 22 3.35 29.44 12.42
CA SER A 22 2.74 28.21 11.93
C SER A 22 2.25 28.37 10.50
N VAL A 23 2.62 27.44 9.61
CA VAL A 23 2.16 27.38 8.22
C VAL A 23 0.63 27.26 8.12
N ALA A 24 -0.02 26.67 9.13
CA ALA A 24 -1.48 26.51 9.16
C ALA A 24 -2.23 27.85 9.13
N ASP A 25 -1.64 28.93 9.66
CA ASP A 25 -2.23 30.27 9.68
C ASP A 25 -2.34 30.91 8.28
N TYR A 26 -1.62 30.34 7.31
CA TYR A 26 -1.46 30.87 5.95
C TYR A 26 -1.91 29.86 4.87
N TRP A 27 -2.48 28.72 5.27
CA TRP A 27 -2.88 27.62 4.38
C TRP A 27 -3.84 28.08 3.27
N ASP A 28 -4.84 28.90 3.62
CA ASP A 28 -5.84 29.44 2.68
C ASP A 28 -5.28 30.48 1.69
N THR A 29 -4.02 30.91 1.88
CA THR A 29 -3.34 31.89 1.03
C THR A 29 -2.24 31.28 0.17
N LEU A 30 -1.98 29.98 0.32
CA LEU A 30 -1.08 29.24 -0.55
C LEU A 30 -1.80 28.92 -1.86
N GLU A 31 -1.05 28.89 -2.95
CA GLU A 31 -1.57 28.43 -4.24
C GLU A 31 -1.93 26.95 -4.14
N ASP A 32 -3.06 26.57 -4.74
CA ASP A 32 -3.43 25.16 -4.86
C ASP A 32 -2.31 24.43 -5.58
N GLY A 33 -1.75 23.41 -4.93
CA GLY A 33 -0.67 22.62 -5.51
C GLY A 33 -1.11 22.00 -6.83
N GLU A 34 -0.19 21.91 -7.79
CA GLU A 34 -0.44 21.22 -9.05
C GLU A 34 -0.96 19.81 -8.76
N GLN A 35 -2.07 19.45 -9.41
CA GLN A 35 -2.66 18.14 -9.25
C GLN A 35 -1.70 17.10 -9.85
N LEU A 36 -0.90 16.49 -8.98
CA LEU A 36 0.07 15.47 -9.36
C LEU A 36 -0.66 14.28 -9.98
N GLU A 37 -0.59 14.15 -11.30
CA GLU A 37 -1.05 12.95 -11.99
C GLU A 37 -0.13 11.79 -11.62
N LEU A 38 -0.69 10.80 -10.92
CA LEU A 38 0.04 9.58 -10.57
C LEU A 38 0.46 8.88 -11.86
N SER A 39 1.73 8.47 -11.92
CA SER A 39 2.22 7.59 -12.99
C SER A 39 1.25 6.43 -13.26
N PRO A 40 1.01 6.06 -14.53
CA PRO A 40 0.12 4.96 -14.88
C PRO A 40 0.52 3.64 -14.21
N GLU A 41 1.82 3.39 -14.05
CA GLU A 41 2.32 2.19 -13.35
C GLU A 41 1.92 2.18 -11.86
N LEU A 42 2.00 3.33 -11.19
CA LEU A 42 1.62 3.46 -9.79
C LEU A 42 0.11 3.28 -9.62
N THR A 43 -0.67 3.85 -10.54
CA THR A 43 -2.13 3.69 -10.59
C THR A 43 -2.54 2.23 -10.77
N GLU A 44 -1.88 1.49 -11.66
CA GLU A 44 -2.14 0.05 -11.85
C GLU A 44 -1.80 -0.78 -10.62
N ARG A 45 -0.66 -0.50 -9.96
CA ARG A 45 -0.27 -1.20 -8.72
C ARG A 45 -1.28 -0.96 -7.60
N ILE A 46 -1.76 0.27 -7.46
CA ILE A 46 -2.81 0.62 -6.49
C ILE A 46 -4.12 -0.11 -6.82
N LYS A 47 -4.55 -0.13 -8.09
CA LYS A 47 -5.75 -0.85 -8.53
C LYS A 47 -5.65 -2.37 -8.31
N LYS A 48 -4.52 -3.00 -8.62
CA LYS A 48 -4.31 -4.44 -8.37
C LYS A 48 -4.38 -4.76 -6.87
N ARG A 49 -3.84 -3.89 -6.02
CA ARG A 49 -3.92 -4.05 -4.56
C ARG A 49 -5.33 -3.83 -4.02
N SER A 50 -6.09 -2.88 -4.57
CA SER A 50 -7.46 -2.59 -4.14
C SER A 50 -8.47 -3.69 -4.49
N GLN A 51 -8.13 -4.60 -5.41
CA GLN A 51 -8.93 -5.77 -5.75
C GLN A 51 -8.85 -6.92 -4.73
N LEU A 52 -7.99 -6.81 -3.72
CA LEU A 52 -7.87 -7.84 -2.68
C LEU A 52 -9.01 -7.72 -1.67
N ARG A 53 -9.80 -8.79 -1.53
CA ARG A 53 -10.84 -8.90 -0.49
C ARG A 53 -10.28 -9.55 0.77
N MET A 54 -10.57 -8.97 1.93
CA MET A 54 -10.23 -9.57 3.22
C MET A 54 -11.16 -10.75 3.48
N ILE A 55 -10.58 -11.90 3.85
CA ILE A 55 -11.32 -13.09 4.25
C ILE A 55 -10.86 -13.53 5.64
N SER A 56 -11.79 -14.08 6.43
CA SER A 56 -11.47 -14.78 7.67
C SER A 56 -11.57 -16.29 7.42
N LEU A 57 -10.48 -17.01 7.64
CA LEU A 57 -10.40 -18.46 7.50
C LEU A 57 -9.90 -19.05 8.81
N ARG A 58 -10.63 -20.01 9.37
CA ARG A 58 -10.18 -20.76 10.55
C ARG A 58 -9.28 -21.91 10.10
N LEU A 59 -8.08 -21.96 10.66
CA LEU A 59 -7.12 -23.04 10.51
C LEU A 59 -6.83 -23.62 11.88
N ARG A 60 -6.47 -24.89 11.93
CA ARG A 60 -5.98 -25.50 13.17
C ARG A 60 -4.60 -24.96 13.52
N GLU A 61 -4.26 -24.94 14.81
CA GLU A 61 -2.98 -24.40 15.29
C GLU A 61 -1.78 -25.15 14.68
N ASP A 62 -1.85 -26.48 14.61
CA ASP A 62 -0.80 -27.33 14.02
C ASP A 62 -0.47 -26.95 12.57
N GLN A 63 -1.49 -26.56 11.80
CA GLN A 63 -1.35 -26.14 10.41
C GLN A 63 -0.68 -24.76 10.31
N ILE A 64 -1.02 -23.84 11.21
CA ILE A 64 -0.44 -22.50 11.25
C ILE A 64 1.05 -22.60 11.62
N GLU A 65 1.39 -23.41 12.61
CA GLU A 65 2.77 -23.62 13.04
C GLU A 65 3.62 -24.28 11.95
N ALA A 66 3.09 -25.32 11.29
CA ALA A 66 3.76 -25.96 10.17
C ALA A 66 4.01 -24.98 9.02
N ALA A 67 3.01 -24.18 8.64
CA ALA A 67 3.16 -23.17 7.60
C ALA A 67 4.21 -22.10 7.97
N LYS A 68 4.24 -21.64 9.22
CA LYS A 68 5.26 -20.69 9.71
C LYS A 68 6.65 -21.28 9.65
N LYS A 69 6.83 -22.56 10.01
CA LYS A 69 8.13 -23.24 9.92
C LYS A 69 8.63 -23.30 8.49
N ILE A 70 7.81 -23.81 7.57
CA ILE A 70 8.16 -23.92 6.15
C ILE A 70 8.46 -22.55 5.54
N ALA A 71 7.72 -21.51 5.94
CA ALA A 71 7.92 -20.16 5.45
C ALA A 71 9.28 -19.58 5.91
N ARG A 72 9.68 -19.81 7.16
CA ARG A 72 11.01 -19.44 7.68
C ARG A 72 12.12 -20.14 6.92
N ASP A 73 11.97 -21.45 6.68
CA ASP A 73 12.97 -22.23 5.93
C ASP A 73 13.13 -21.74 4.48
N LYS A 74 12.09 -21.12 3.92
CA LYS A 74 12.06 -20.52 2.58
C LYS A 74 12.37 -19.02 2.55
N ASP A 75 12.65 -18.41 3.70
CA ASP A 75 12.86 -16.97 3.88
C ASP A 75 11.75 -16.10 3.27
N ILE A 76 10.49 -16.50 3.47
CA ILE A 76 9.31 -15.75 3.01
C ILE A 76 8.27 -15.60 4.12
N PRO A 77 7.42 -14.56 4.08
CA PRO A 77 6.30 -14.46 5.01
C PRO A 77 5.31 -15.61 4.83
N TYR A 78 4.81 -16.20 5.93
CA TYR A 78 3.88 -17.34 5.86
C TYR A 78 2.58 -17.02 5.10
N GLN A 79 2.13 -15.76 5.10
CA GLN A 79 0.97 -15.31 4.31
C GLN A 79 1.25 -15.40 2.79
N VAL A 80 2.48 -15.12 2.36
CA VAL A 80 2.90 -15.27 0.95
C VAL A 80 2.91 -16.75 0.57
N LEU A 81 3.45 -17.61 1.43
CA LEU A 81 3.45 -19.06 1.25
C LEU A 81 2.01 -19.61 1.10
N LEU A 82 1.11 -19.24 2.02
CA LEU A 82 -0.29 -19.67 1.98
C LEU A 82 -0.98 -19.23 0.69
N ARG A 83 -0.78 -17.98 0.25
CA ARG A 83 -1.32 -17.50 -1.04
C ARG A 83 -0.80 -18.31 -2.22
N SER A 84 0.49 -18.66 -2.21
CA SER A 84 1.09 -19.49 -3.27
C SER A 84 0.47 -20.88 -3.31
N TRP A 85 0.26 -21.52 -2.16
CA TRP A 85 -0.39 -22.84 -2.10
C TRP A 85 -1.84 -22.81 -2.58
N ILE A 86 -2.61 -21.79 -2.21
CA ILE A 86 -3.99 -21.63 -2.70
C ILE A 86 -4.01 -21.52 -4.23
N THR A 87 -3.15 -20.68 -4.81
CA THR A 87 -3.04 -20.54 -6.27
C THR A 87 -2.66 -21.86 -6.95
N GLN A 88 -1.71 -22.61 -6.38
CA GLN A 88 -1.29 -23.90 -6.92
C GLN A 88 -2.42 -24.93 -6.85
N ALA A 89 -3.12 -25.02 -5.72
CA ALA A 89 -4.23 -25.95 -5.53
C ALA A 89 -5.37 -25.68 -6.52
N ILE A 90 -5.74 -24.40 -6.73
CA ILE A 90 -6.75 -24.01 -7.71
C ILE A 90 -6.35 -24.47 -9.12
N LYS A 91 -5.12 -24.15 -9.56
CA LYS A 91 -4.63 -24.55 -10.89
C LYS A 91 -4.65 -26.06 -11.10
N ILE A 92 -4.25 -26.82 -10.08
CA ILE A 92 -4.28 -28.28 -10.12
C ILE A 92 -5.73 -28.76 -10.30
N GLU A 93 -6.67 -28.22 -9.53
CA GLU A 93 -8.06 -28.65 -9.61
C GLU A 93 -8.74 -28.28 -10.93
N GLU A 94 -8.49 -27.08 -11.44
CA GLU A 94 -8.94 -26.64 -12.78
C GLU A 94 -8.42 -27.55 -13.91
N SER A 95 -7.16 -27.99 -13.80
CA SER A 95 -6.56 -28.90 -14.79
C SER A 95 -7.20 -30.30 -14.78
N LYS A 96 -7.62 -30.79 -13.61
CA LYS A 96 -8.34 -32.07 -13.49
C LYS A 96 -9.74 -31.99 -14.09
N HIS A 97 -10.45 -30.89 -13.86
CA HIS A 97 -11.79 -30.69 -14.42
C HIS A 97 -11.80 -30.49 -15.94
N THR A 98 -10.68 -30.04 -16.52
CA THR A 98 -10.52 -29.87 -17.98
C THR A 98 -10.11 -31.18 -18.68
N SER A 99 -9.76 -32.24 -17.92
CA SER A 99 -9.53 -33.57 -18.47
C SER A 99 -10.88 -34.30 -18.53
N PRO A 100 -11.42 -34.61 -19.73
CA PRO A 100 -12.73 -35.23 -19.84
C PRO A 100 -12.70 -36.61 -19.20
N SER A 101 -13.75 -36.89 -18.43
CA SER A 101 -14.05 -38.22 -17.89
C SER A 101 -13.85 -39.27 -19.00
N ARG A 102 -12.93 -40.21 -18.76
CA ARG A 102 -12.91 -41.48 -19.48
C ARG A 102 -14.01 -42.40 -18.93
#